data_AF-A0A0P7UCE5-F1
#
_entry.id   AF-A0A0P7UCE5-F1
#
_cell.length_a   1.000
_cell.length_b   1.000
_cell.length_c   1.000
_cell.angle_alpha   90.00
_cell.angle_beta   90.00
_cell.angle_gamma   90.00
#
_symmetry.space_group_name_H-M   'P 1'
#
loop_
_entity.id
_entity.type
_entity.pdbx_description
1 polymer ?
#
loop_
_entity_poly.entity_id
_entity_poly.type
_entity_poly.pdbx_seq_one_letter_code
_entity_poly.pdbx_strand_id
1 'polypeptide(L)'
;MARLADYFVVVGYDLDKRGGSDGQGRILQRFPEKDWEDNPFPQGIELFCQPSGWQLVPERLPPSYFVAVLTDINSERHYCACFTFWEEVDSTQKSLHSEVDEDDDSGSAQPEQLFAPRSLVLVSRLDHSEVFRNCLGLIYTVHIDGVNVPLETLIGNLLTCLIPIAGGSQCHCTVVLWVQPVFTTATQPKMFLDTLCKHDEDENYIAKSLSLPSFKSIVSFQRTITLGAGDRQVIQTPISDSLPVSSCSVAVLFRQLGIINVLYLFCAALTEHKILFLSSSYQRLSDACRALLAIMFPLKYSFTYVPILPGKLLEVLSTPTPFIIGVNSFFRSETQELLDVVIADLDGGTVTIPECVHISLLPDPLLHQTQTALSM
;
A
#
# COMPACT_ATOMS: atom_id res chain seq x y z
N MET A 1 -8.35 -18.74 13.04
CA MET A 1 -8.46 -17.28 13.23
C MET A 1 -7.06 -16.71 13.09
N ALA A 2 -6.91 -15.52 12.53
CA ALA A 2 -5.63 -14.83 12.39
C ALA A 2 -5.63 -13.56 13.23
N ARG A 3 -4.45 -13.11 13.66
CA ARG A 3 -4.28 -11.77 14.27
C ARG A 3 -4.50 -10.72 13.19
N LEU A 4 -5.21 -9.65 13.52
CA LEU A 4 -5.40 -8.53 12.61
C LEU A 4 -4.07 -7.85 12.27
N ALA A 5 -3.25 -7.61 13.29
CA ALA A 5 -1.89 -7.13 13.17
C ALA A 5 -1.01 -7.96 14.10
N ASP A 6 0.18 -8.32 13.63
CA ASP A 6 1.15 -9.11 14.38
C ASP A 6 2.05 -8.19 15.23
N TYR A 7 2.43 -7.02 14.72
CA TYR A 7 3.25 -6.05 15.44
C TYR A 7 2.79 -4.60 15.21
N PHE A 8 3.02 -3.76 16.21
CA PHE A 8 3.03 -2.30 16.08
C PHE A 8 4.44 -1.79 16.38
N VAL A 9 4.96 -0.91 15.53
CA VAL A 9 6.34 -0.43 15.61
C VAL A 9 6.35 1.08 15.47
N VAL A 10 7.19 1.75 16.26
CA VAL A 10 7.53 3.15 16.09
C VAL A 10 8.97 3.21 15.60
N VAL A 11 9.18 3.73 14.39
CA VAL A 11 10.51 3.90 13.80
C VAL A 11 10.80 5.39 13.68
N GLY A 12 12.01 5.82 14.03
CA GLY A 12 12.41 7.21 13.94
C GLY A 12 13.84 7.37 13.46
N TYR A 13 14.20 8.61 13.13
CA TYR A 13 15.55 8.97 12.71
C TYR A 13 16.57 8.72 13.82
N ASP A 14 17.68 8.06 13.49
CA ASP A 14 18.78 7.79 14.41
C ASP A 14 19.75 8.98 14.49
N LEU A 15 19.56 9.84 15.49
CA LEU A 15 20.36 11.05 15.69
C LEU A 15 21.83 10.76 16.00
N ASP A 16 22.14 9.57 16.49
CA ASP A 16 23.48 9.20 16.94
C ASP A 16 24.41 8.82 15.78
N LYS A 17 23.87 8.60 14.57
CA LYS A 17 24.60 8.14 13.38
C LYS A 17 24.78 9.20 12.29
N ARG A 18 24.74 10.49 12.66
CA ARG A 18 24.92 11.64 11.74
C ARG A 18 26.22 11.65 10.91
N GLY A 19 27.20 10.79 11.22
CA GLY A 19 28.50 10.76 10.54
C GLY A 19 28.52 10.07 9.16
N GLY A 20 27.44 9.39 8.75
CA GLY A 20 27.32 8.82 7.40
C GLY A 20 26.63 9.78 6.43
N SER A 21 26.98 9.74 5.15
CA SER A 21 26.37 10.57 4.09
C SER A 21 24.87 10.31 3.86
N ASP A 22 24.29 9.33 4.55
CA ASP A 22 22.89 8.94 4.43
C ASP A 22 22.37 8.55 5.82
N GLY A 23 21.26 9.12 6.26
CA GLY A 23 20.72 8.86 7.60
C GLY A 23 20.27 7.40 7.76
N GLN A 24 20.00 7.02 9.01
CA GLN A 24 19.49 5.69 9.34
C GLN A 24 18.25 5.80 10.24
N GLY A 25 17.31 4.88 10.05
CA GLY A 25 16.19 4.69 10.97
C GLY A 25 16.53 3.71 12.07
N ARG A 26 15.89 3.88 13.23
CA ARG A 26 15.94 2.94 14.34
C ARG A 26 14.54 2.66 14.86
N ILE A 27 14.31 1.42 15.27
CA ILE A 27 13.10 1.07 16.04
C ILE A 27 13.20 1.73 17.41
N LEU A 28 12.29 2.65 17.69
CA LEU A 28 12.17 3.34 18.97
C LEU A 28 11.36 2.51 19.96
N GLN A 29 10.27 1.91 19.48
CA GLN A 29 9.36 1.07 20.27
C GLN A 29 8.77 -0.02 19.39
N ARG A 30 8.47 -1.17 20.00
CA ARG A 30 7.81 -2.29 19.32
C ARG A 30 6.91 -3.05 20.28
N PHE A 31 5.74 -3.43 19.80
CA PHE A 31 4.77 -4.23 20.51
C PHE A 31 4.27 -5.39 19.64
N PRO A 32 4.21 -6.62 20.17
CA PRO A 32 4.85 -7.06 21.42
C PRO A 32 6.39 -6.94 21.36
N GLU A 33 7.04 -6.85 22.51
CA GLU A 33 8.51 -6.82 22.61
C GLU A 33 9.16 -8.18 22.27
N LYS A 34 8.43 -9.26 22.57
CA LYS A 34 8.83 -10.64 22.28
C LYS A 34 8.19 -11.08 20.97
N ASP A 35 8.97 -11.81 20.19
CA ASP A 35 8.52 -12.35 18.92
C ASP A 35 7.48 -13.46 19.13
N TRP A 36 6.53 -13.55 18.18
CA TRP A 36 5.62 -14.68 18.11
C TRP A 36 6.36 -15.93 17.64
N GLU A 37 6.09 -17.08 18.28
CA GLU A 37 6.68 -18.36 17.89
C GLU A 37 6.34 -18.76 16.45
N ASP A 38 5.12 -18.44 16.01
CA ASP A 38 4.62 -18.75 14.66
C ASP A 38 4.99 -17.70 13.62
N ASN A 39 5.40 -16.50 14.05
CA ASN A 39 5.64 -15.37 13.14
C ASN A 39 6.68 -14.40 13.72
N PRO A 40 7.99 -14.67 13.56
CA PRO A 40 9.04 -13.81 14.10
C PRO A 40 9.01 -12.42 13.47
N PHE A 41 9.65 -11.45 14.12
CA PHE A 41 9.62 -10.08 13.66
C PHE A 41 10.44 -9.87 12.39
N PRO A 42 9.89 -9.21 11.34
CA PRO A 42 10.62 -8.97 10.12
C PRO A 42 11.77 -7.98 10.35
N GLN A 43 12.97 -8.39 9.93
CA GLN A 43 14.18 -7.57 10.04
C GLN A 43 14.25 -6.51 8.93
N GLY A 44 14.84 -5.35 9.23
CA GLY A 44 15.10 -4.30 8.25
C GLY A 44 13.90 -3.43 7.88
N ILE A 45 12.82 -3.47 8.67
CA ILE A 45 11.60 -2.67 8.45
C ILE A 45 11.89 -1.17 8.35
N GLU A 46 12.95 -0.70 9.01
CA GLU A 46 13.38 0.70 9.03
C GLU A 46 13.79 1.20 7.64
N LEU A 47 14.34 0.32 6.79
CA LEU A 47 14.69 0.65 5.41
C LEU A 47 13.44 0.93 4.58
N PHE A 48 12.34 0.23 4.87
CA PHE A 48 11.07 0.36 4.15
C PHE A 48 10.18 1.49 4.68
N CYS A 49 10.41 1.95 5.91
CA CYS A 49 9.70 3.10 6.46
C CYS A 49 10.07 4.41 5.76
N GLN A 50 11.30 4.52 5.25
CA GLN A 50 11.79 5.65 4.46
C GLN A 50 12.54 5.14 3.21
N PRO A 51 11.82 4.75 2.14
CA PRO A 51 12.43 4.13 0.96
C PRO A 51 13.39 5.05 0.19
N SER A 52 13.18 6.38 0.26
CA SER A 52 14.09 7.41 -0.29
C SER A 52 15.32 7.69 0.59
N GLY A 53 15.44 7.03 1.75
CA GLY A 53 16.46 7.33 2.75
C GLY A 53 15.94 8.17 3.90
N TRP A 54 16.64 8.08 5.03
CA TRP A 54 16.32 8.83 6.23
C TRP A 54 17.00 10.19 6.16
N GLN A 55 16.21 11.24 5.96
CA GLN A 55 16.73 12.59 5.73
C GLN A 55 16.04 13.58 6.67
N LEU A 56 16.80 14.60 7.10
CA LEU A 56 16.25 15.76 7.78
C LEU A 56 15.82 16.78 6.74
N VAL A 57 14.69 17.42 6.97
CA VAL A 57 14.13 18.45 6.07
C VAL A 57 13.98 19.78 6.81
N PRO A 58 14.12 20.92 6.11
CA PRO A 58 14.01 22.24 6.74
C PRO A 58 12.56 22.65 7.04
N GLU A 59 11.58 21.96 6.46
CA GLU A 59 10.16 22.28 6.61
C GLU A 59 9.34 21.04 6.99
N ARG A 60 8.33 21.23 7.84
CA ARG A 60 7.44 20.14 8.25
C ARG A 60 6.55 19.72 7.09
N LEU A 61 6.77 18.52 6.57
CA LEU A 61 5.97 17.92 5.50
C LEU A 61 4.67 17.30 6.03
N PRO A 62 3.61 17.21 5.21
CA PRO A 62 2.36 16.56 5.60
C PRO A 62 2.56 15.07 5.89
N PRO A 63 1.76 14.46 6.80
CA PRO A 63 1.80 13.03 7.02
C PRO A 63 1.46 12.24 5.75
N SER A 64 2.08 11.09 5.59
CA SER A 64 1.91 10.21 4.43
C SER A 64 1.66 8.77 4.87
N TYR A 65 0.99 8.01 4.00
CA TYR A 65 0.69 6.61 4.23
C TYR A 65 1.00 5.76 3.00
N PHE A 66 1.60 4.60 3.20
CA PHE A 66 1.78 3.57 2.18
C PHE A 66 1.94 2.18 2.83
N VAL A 67 1.90 1.13 2.02
CA VAL A 67 2.13 -0.25 2.49
C VAL A 67 3.37 -0.81 1.79
N ALA A 68 4.41 -1.04 2.57
CA ALA A 68 5.55 -1.84 2.14
C ALA A 68 5.26 -3.32 2.37
N VAL A 69 5.93 -4.22 1.64
CA VAL A 69 5.79 -5.66 1.84
C VAL A 69 7.17 -6.28 1.98
N LEU A 70 7.39 -6.95 3.10
CA LEU A 70 8.58 -7.75 3.36
C LEU A 70 8.21 -9.21 3.16
N THR A 71 9.00 -9.94 2.39
CA THR A 71 8.78 -11.38 2.16
C THR A 71 9.80 -12.15 2.97
N ASP A 72 9.35 -13.14 3.73
CA ASP A 72 10.24 -13.98 4.53
C ASP A 72 10.80 -15.19 3.75
N ILE A 73 11.62 -15.98 4.43
CA ILE A 73 12.26 -17.19 3.87
C ILE A 73 11.26 -18.28 3.46
N ASN A 74 10.03 -18.24 3.99
CA ASN A 74 8.96 -19.18 3.67
C ASN A 74 8.09 -18.66 2.52
N SER A 75 8.46 -17.53 1.91
CA SER A 75 7.67 -16.83 0.88
C SER A 75 6.33 -16.25 1.40
N GLU A 76 6.19 -16.08 2.72
CA GLU A 76 5.05 -15.40 3.31
C GLU A 76 5.27 -13.89 3.30
N ARG A 77 4.18 -13.13 3.12
CA ARG A 77 4.21 -11.68 2.95
C ARG A 77 3.80 -10.98 4.24
N HIS A 78 4.63 -10.05 4.68
CA HIS A 78 4.39 -9.15 5.81
C HIS A 78 4.07 -7.76 5.28
N TYR A 79 2.79 -7.41 5.30
CA TYR A 79 2.29 -6.08 4.93
C TYR A 79 2.61 -5.10 6.06
N CYS A 80 3.46 -4.14 5.77
CA CYS A 80 3.91 -3.10 6.68
C CYS A 80 3.23 -1.79 6.29
N ALA A 81 2.10 -1.50 6.95
CA ALA A 81 1.37 -0.25 6.78
C ALA A 81 2.11 0.86 7.53
N CYS A 82 2.76 1.75 6.79
CA CYS A 82 3.59 2.83 7.30
C CYS A 82 2.81 4.15 7.27
N PHE A 83 2.64 4.77 8.43
CA PHE A 83 2.14 6.14 8.58
C PHE A 83 3.28 7.03 9.05
N THR A 84 3.80 7.87 8.16
CA THR A 84 4.96 8.74 8.42
C THR A 84 4.52 10.17 8.65
N PHE A 85 5.03 10.77 9.71
CA PHE A 85 4.89 12.19 10.04
C PHE A 85 6.26 12.79 10.40
N TRP A 86 6.32 14.11 10.54
CA TRP A 86 7.57 14.84 10.71
C TRP A 86 7.56 15.59 12.05
N GLU A 87 8.58 15.33 12.86
CA GLU A 87 8.80 15.90 14.19
C GLU A 87 10.00 16.83 14.19
N GLU A 88 9.94 17.88 15.01
CA GLU A 88 11.06 18.80 15.20
C GLU A 88 12.22 18.11 15.92
N VAL A 89 13.45 18.39 15.49
CA VAL A 89 14.67 17.89 16.12
C VAL A 89 15.25 18.97 17.03
N ASP A 90 15.17 18.75 18.33
CA ASP A 90 15.78 19.64 19.32
C ASP A 90 17.31 19.67 19.15
N SER A 91 17.84 20.85 18.81
CA SER A 91 19.29 21.08 18.61
C SER A 91 20.12 21.07 19.91
N THR A 92 19.49 20.87 21.06
CA THR A 92 20.09 21.00 22.41
C THR A 92 20.86 19.76 22.91
N GLN A 93 20.84 18.62 22.21
CA GLN A 93 21.66 17.45 22.58
C GLN A 93 23.13 17.53 22.11
N LYS A 94 23.65 18.73 21.79
CA LYS A 94 25.04 18.95 21.35
C LYS A 94 26.04 19.29 22.47
N SER A 95 25.66 19.44 23.75
CA SER A 95 26.58 20.01 24.76
C SER A 95 27.27 19.04 25.73
N LEU A 96 27.27 17.72 25.48
CA LEU A 96 27.96 16.77 26.38
C LEU A 96 29.19 16.08 25.78
N HIS A 97 29.57 16.33 24.52
CA HIS A 97 30.76 15.73 23.92
C HIS A 97 31.51 16.67 22.95
N SER A 98 31.64 17.95 23.30
CA SER A 98 32.51 18.89 22.59
C SER A 98 33.14 19.84 23.61
N GLU A 99 34.02 19.31 24.45
CA GLU A 99 35.03 20.18 25.07
C GLU A 99 36.12 20.44 24.03
N VAL A 100 36.64 21.67 24.07
CA VAL A 100 37.81 22.22 23.36
C VAL A 100 37.59 22.67 21.91
N ASP A 101 37.17 23.93 21.73
CA ASP A 101 38.03 25.02 21.24
C ASP A 101 37.21 26.32 21.15
N GLU A 102 37.55 27.30 22.00
CA GLU A 102 37.09 28.69 21.89
C GLU A 102 37.97 29.39 20.85
N ASP A 103 37.41 29.83 19.73
CA ASP A 103 37.83 31.05 19.04
C ASP A 103 36.81 31.46 17.94
N ASP A 104 36.32 32.70 18.10
CA ASP A 104 35.81 33.66 17.10
C ASP A 104 34.75 33.26 16.04
N ASP A 105 33.52 33.77 16.20
CA ASP A 105 33.00 34.92 15.43
C ASP A 105 31.47 35.02 15.59
N SER A 106 31.02 36.23 15.90
CA SER A 106 29.63 36.59 16.13
C SER A 106 28.85 36.71 14.82
N GLY A 107 28.33 35.59 14.33
CA GLY A 107 27.18 35.55 13.42
C GLY A 107 25.97 34.98 14.16
N SER A 108 24.91 35.78 14.34
CA SER A 108 23.63 35.29 14.86
C SER A 108 22.94 34.37 13.83
N ALA A 109 23.49 33.18 13.60
CA ALA A 109 22.81 32.10 12.91
C ALA A 109 21.72 31.60 13.86
N GLN A 110 20.45 31.92 13.57
CA GLN A 110 19.37 31.20 14.24
C GLN A 110 19.56 29.71 13.97
N PRO A 111 19.36 28.83 14.97
CA PRO A 111 19.44 27.40 14.74
C PRO A 111 18.45 27.05 13.63
N GLU A 112 18.95 26.50 12.51
CA GLU A 112 18.09 25.98 11.45
C GLU A 112 17.23 24.87 12.05
N GLN A 113 15.92 25.13 12.13
CA GLN A 113 14.95 24.16 12.62
C GLN A 113 14.87 23.03 11.59
N LEU A 114 15.15 21.80 12.03
CA LEU A 114 15.12 20.61 11.18
C LEU A 114 14.03 19.66 11.66
N PHE A 115 13.38 19.01 10.71
CA PHE A 115 12.36 18.01 10.97
C PHE A 115 12.86 16.62 10.58
N ALA A 116 12.68 15.66 11.48
CA ALA A 116 12.99 14.25 11.26
C ALA A 116 11.72 13.46 10.98
N PRO A 117 11.77 12.46 10.09
CA PRO A 117 10.65 11.57 9.86
C PRO A 117 10.49 10.61 11.05
N ARG A 118 9.25 10.31 11.37
CA ARG A 118 8.84 9.28 12.32
C ARG A 118 7.68 8.49 11.75
N SER A 119 7.75 7.17 11.84
CA SER A 119 6.80 6.25 11.22
C SER A 119 6.12 5.39 12.29
N LEU A 120 4.79 5.41 12.31
CA LEU A 120 3.97 4.41 13.00
C LEU A 120 3.69 3.28 12.02
N VAL A 121 3.96 2.04 12.42
CA VAL A 121 3.90 0.90 11.50
C VAL A 121 3.08 -0.22 12.10
N LEU A 122 2.07 -0.69 11.36
CA LEU A 122 1.40 -1.96 11.62
C LEU A 122 1.96 -3.02 10.69
N VAL A 123 2.42 -4.14 11.26
CA VAL A 123 2.88 -5.31 10.53
C VAL A 123 1.79 -6.37 10.61
N SER A 124 1.37 -6.90 9.46
CA SER A 124 0.35 -7.95 9.40
C SER A 124 0.60 -8.91 8.25
N ARG A 125 0.21 -10.17 8.42
CA ARG A 125 0.07 -11.14 7.31
C ARG A 125 -1.17 -10.89 6.44
N LEU A 126 -2.04 -9.95 6.84
CA LEU A 126 -3.31 -9.65 6.20
C LEU A 126 -3.24 -8.29 5.49
N ASP A 127 -3.75 -8.22 4.27
CA ASP A 127 -3.75 -6.99 3.47
C ASP A 127 -5.02 -6.15 3.73
N HIS A 128 -5.12 -5.58 4.93
CA HIS A 128 -6.21 -4.67 5.32
C HIS A 128 -5.76 -3.20 5.32
N SER A 129 -5.15 -2.76 4.21
CA SER A 129 -4.58 -1.41 4.02
C SER A 129 -5.49 -0.28 4.49
N GLU A 130 -6.75 -0.23 4.05
CA GLU A 130 -7.69 0.84 4.42
C GLU A 130 -7.98 0.90 5.92
N VAL A 131 -8.19 -0.27 6.54
CA VAL A 131 -8.42 -0.38 7.99
C VAL A 131 -7.16 0.12 8.72
N PHE A 132 -5.98 -0.35 8.33
CA PHE A 132 -4.73 0.06 8.96
C PHE A 132 -4.46 1.56 8.82
N ARG A 133 -4.80 2.17 7.69
CA ARG A 133 -4.71 3.62 7.51
C ARG A 133 -5.56 4.37 8.54
N ASN A 134 -6.81 3.95 8.70
CA ASN A 134 -7.73 4.56 9.66
C ASN A 134 -7.23 4.37 11.10
N CYS A 135 -6.79 3.16 11.45
CA CYS A 135 -6.22 2.83 12.76
C CYS A 135 -4.99 3.70 13.08
N LEU A 136 -4.03 3.79 12.16
CA LEU A 136 -2.81 4.58 12.34
C LEU A 136 -3.11 6.07 12.38
N GLY A 137 -4.07 6.56 11.59
CA GLY A 137 -4.55 7.93 11.66
C GLY A 137 -5.13 8.27 13.04
N LEU A 138 -5.95 7.37 13.63
CA LEU A 138 -6.47 7.54 14.98
C LEU A 138 -5.36 7.56 16.03
N ILE A 139 -4.41 6.62 15.95
CA ILE A 139 -3.25 6.57 16.86
C ILE A 139 -2.44 7.86 16.76
N TYR A 140 -2.21 8.37 15.55
CA TYR A 140 -1.53 9.63 15.33
C TYR A 140 -2.29 10.81 15.95
N THR A 141 -3.60 10.92 15.73
CA THR A 141 -4.44 11.97 16.34
C THR A 141 -4.34 11.94 17.86
N VAL A 142 -4.47 10.76 18.48
CA VAL A 142 -4.34 10.63 19.94
C VAL A 142 -2.94 10.98 20.43
N HIS A 143 -1.90 10.64 19.65
CA HIS A 143 -0.51 10.96 19.96
C HIS A 143 -0.24 12.48 19.96
N ILE A 144 -0.78 13.22 18.99
CA ILE A 144 -0.56 14.67 18.89
C ILE A 144 -1.49 15.50 19.79
N ASP A 145 -2.75 15.10 19.93
CA ASP A 145 -3.78 15.91 20.61
C ASP A 145 -3.97 15.51 22.08
N GLY A 146 -3.36 14.41 22.53
CA GLY A 146 -3.48 13.95 23.91
C GLY A 146 -4.93 13.65 24.32
N VAL A 147 -5.73 13.11 23.40
CA VAL A 147 -7.11 12.70 23.67
C VAL A 147 -7.14 11.72 24.85
N ASN A 148 -8.22 11.74 25.64
CA ASN A 148 -8.43 10.96 26.89
C ASN A 148 -8.38 9.41 26.78
N VAL A 149 -7.79 8.84 25.73
CA VAL A 149 -7.61 7.39 25.57
C VAL A 149 -6.11 7.08 25.52
N PRO A 150 -5.57 6.22 26.41
CA PRO A 150 -4.16 5.85 26.37
C PRO A 150 -3.83 5.07 25.09
N LEU A 151 -2.71 5.42 24.43
CA LEU A 151 -2.27 4.82 23.16
C LEU A 151 -2.11 3.30 23.27
N GLU A 152 -1.66 2.82 24.42
CA GLU A 152 -1.47 1.40 24.73
C GLU A 152 -2.77 0.61 24.63
N THR A 153 -3.92 1.24 24.95
CA THR A 153 -5.23 0.60 24.78
C THR A 153 -5.59 0.46 23.31
N LEU A 154 -5.35 1.48 22.49
CA LEU A 154 -5.58 1.41 21.05
C LEU A 154 -4.71 0.32 20.41
N ILE A 155 -3.42 0.32 20.73
CA ILE A 155 -2.43 -0.65 20.22
C ILE A 155 -2.79 -2.07 20.71
N GLY A 156 -3.11 -2.22 22.00
CA GLY A 156 -3.50 -3.50 22.59
C GLY A 156 -4.77 -4.08 21.93
N ASN A 157 -5.78 -3.24 21.67
CA ASN A 157 -7.00 -3.64 20.98
C ASN A 157 -6.73 -4.12 19.54
N LEU A 158 -5.80 -3.48 18.82
CA LEU A 158 -5.39 -3.92 17.48
C LEU A 158 -4.68 -5.27 17.51
N LEU A 159 -3.68 -5.41 18.37
CA LEU A 159 -2.81 -6.60 18.41
C LEU A 159 -3.51 -7.83 19.00
N THR A 160 -4.51 -7.63 19.85
CA THR A 160 -5.35 -8.72 20.40
C THR A 160 -6.58 -9.02 19.54
N CYS A 161 -6.85 -8.22 18.50
CA CYS A 161 -7.96 -8.47 17.61
C CYS A 161 -7.69 -9.71 16.75
N LEU A 162 -8.46 -10.77 17.00
CA LEU A 162 -8.49 -11.94 16.15
C LEU A 162 -9.61 -11.79 15.12
N ILE A 163 -9.31 -12.09 13.86
CA ILE A 163 -10.31 -12.14 12.80
C ILE A 163 -10.43 -13.57 12.26
N PRO A 164 -11.62 -14.01 11.83
CA PRO A 164 -11.72 -15.27 11.12
C PRO A 164 -10.95 -15.18 9.80
N ILE A 165 -10.23 -16.25 9.47
CA ILE A 165 -9.57 -16.38 8.18
C ILE A 165 -10.68 -16.83 7.23
N ALA A 166 -11.33 -15.88 6.57
CA ALA A 166 -12.28 -16.19 5.52
C ALA A 166 -11.55 -16.09 4.17
N GLY A 167 -11.75 -17.10 3.32
CA GLY A 167 -11.39 -17.01 1.91
C GLY A 167 -12.35 -16.05 1.18
N GLY A 168 -11.83 -15.33 0.18
CA GLY A 168 -12.62 -14.67 -0.88
C GLY A 168 -12.33 -13.19 -1.15
N SER A 169 -13.20 -12.55 -1.97
CA SER A 169 -13.31 -11.12 -2.37
C SER A 169 -14.23 -10.20 -1.55
N GLN A 170 -13.87 -8.93 -1.34
CA GLN A 170 -14.84 -7.85 -1.10
C GLN A 170 -15.00 -7.02 -2.36
N CYS A 171 -16.22 -6.99 -2.88
CA CYS A 171 -16.62 -6.06 -3.93
C CYS A 171 -17.27 -4.85 -3.26
N HIS A 172 -16.47 -3.84 -2.91
CA HIS A 172 -16.98 -2.46 -2.83
C HIS A 172 -16.20 -1.58 -3.81
N CYS A 173 -16.33 -1.93 -5.08
CA CYS A 173 -16.09 -1.02 -6.17
C CYS A 173 -17.31 -1.06 -7.07
N THR A 174 -18.32 -0.25 -6.76
CA THR A 174 -19.19 0.20 -7.83
C THR A 174 -18.27 0.98 -8.76
N VAL A 175 -18.11 0.51 -9.99
CA VAL A 175 -17.58 1.32 -11.09
C VAL A 175 -18.61 2.43 -11.31
N VAL A 176 -18.61 3.43 -10.43
CA VAL A 176 -19.37 4.66 -10.66
C VAL A 176 -18.44 5.55 -11.46
N LEU A 177 -18.58 5.46 -12.77
CA LEU A 177 -18.30 6.54 -13.69
C LEU A 177 -18.92 7.83 -13.12
N TRP A 178 -18.12 8.62 -12.41
CA TRP A 178 -18.39 10.04 -12.23
C TRP A 178 -17.47 10.82 -13.15
N VAL A 179 -17.78 10.74 -14.45
CA VAL A 179 -17.50 11.86 -15.35
C VAL A 179 -18.45 12.98 -14.91
N GLN A 180 -17.90 14.08 -14.39
CA GLN A 180 -18.69 15.29 -14.16
C GLN A 180 -19.34 15.75 -15.47
N PRO A 181 -20.61 16.20 -15.50
CA PRO A 181 -21.11 16.95 -16.63
C PRO A 181 -21.00 18.45 -16.36
N VAL A 182 -20.21 19.11 -17.20
CA VAL A 182 -20.39 20.53 -17.53
C VAL A 182 -21.52 20.60 -18.57
N PHE A 183 -22.62 21.25 -18.18
CA PHE A 183 -23.65 21.95 -18.95
C PHE A 183 -24.34 21.31 -20.19
N THR A 184 -25.69 21.35 -20.06
CA THR A 184 -26.74 21.73 -21.03
C THR A 184 -27.36 20.75 -22.03
N THR A 185 -28.70 20.72 -21.89
CA THR A 185 -29.78 20.46 -22.84
C THR A 185 -30.07 19.03 -23.29
N ALA A 186 -31.16 18.52 -22.68
CA ALA A 186 -32.25 17.75 -23.29
C ALA A 186 -31.88 16.62 -24.24
N THR A 187 -32.06 15.36 -23.81
CA THR A 187 -33.24 14.52 -24.13
C THR A 187 -33.14 13.22 -23.32
N GLN A 188 -34.21 12.82 -22.63
CA GLN A 188 -34.29 11.51 -21.92
C GLN A 188 -34.46 10.37 -22.92
N PRO A 189 -34.08 9.14 -22.54
CA PRO A 189 -35.14 8.22 -22.09
C PRO A 189 -34.85 7.63 -20.70
N LYS A 190 -35.86 7.73 -19.83
CA LYS A 190 -35.98 7.02 -18.56
C LYS A 190 -36.17 5.53 -18.82
N MET A 191 -35.25 4.70 -18.32
CA MET A 191 -35.51 3.45 -17.59
C MET A 191 -34.18 2.75 -17.39
N PHE A 192 -33.48 2.99 -16.26
CA PHE A 192 -32.65 1.98 -15.54
C PHE A 192 -31.88 2.52 -14.32
N LEU A 193 -32.29 3.62 -13.67
CA LEU A 193 -31.48 4.23 -12.60
C LEU A 193 -32.19 4.54 -11.28
N ASP A 194 -33.42 4.06 -11.06
CA ASP A 194 -34.12 4.25 -9.78
C ASP A 194 -34.27 2.97 -8.92
N THR A 195 -33.63 1.85 -9.30
CA THR A 195 -33.81 0.55 -8.61
C THR A 195 -32.52 -0.04 -8.03
N LEU A 196 -31.60 0.78 -7.53
CA LEU A 196 -30.45 0.29 -6.72
C LEU A 196 -30.20 1.13 -5.45
N CYS A 197 -31.21 1.83 -4.94
CA CYS A 197 -31.13 2.49 -3.63
C CYS A 197 -32.40 2.32 -2.77
N LYS A 198 -33.18 1.25 -2.96
CA LYS A 198 -34.32 0.97 -2.08
C LYS A 198 -34.40 -0.50 -1.69
N HIS A 199 -34.19 -0.68 -0.38
CA HIS A 199 -34.69 -1.73 0.50
C HIS A 199 -34.03 -3.13 0.48
N ASP A 200 -33.53 -3.45 1.67
CA ASP A 200 -32.94 -4.68 2.21
C ASP A 200 -33.86 -5.94 2.23
N GLU A 201 -34.92 -6.02 1.44
CA GLU A 201 -35.80 -7.20 1.47
C GLU A 201 -36.11 -7.69 0.05
N ASP A 202 -35.87 -9.00 -0.18
CA ASP A 202 -36.15 -9.80 -1.38
C ASP A 202 -34.99 -10.07 -2.38
N GLU A 203 -33.92 -10.74 -1.90
CA GLU A 203 -32.88 -11.37 -2.75
C GLU A 203 -33.41 -12.49 -3.70
N ASN A 204 -34.67 -12.91 -3.59
CA ASN A 204 -35.13 -14.16 -4.21
C ASN A 204 -35.78 -14.01 -5.60
N TYR A 205 -35.86 -12.79 -6.15
CA TYR A 205 -36.50 -12.56 -7.46
C TYR A 205 -35.52 -12.59 -8.65
N ILE A 206 -34.27 -12.15 -8.45
CA ILE A 206 -33.26 -12.08 -9.52
C ILE A 206 -32.67 -13.45 -9.85
N ALA A 207 -32.58 -14.36 -8.87
CA ALA A 207 -32.08 -15.71 -9.08
C ALA A 207 -32.97 -16.57 -9.98
N LYS A 208 -34.26 -16.23 -10.13
CA LYS A 208 -35.25 -17.03 -10.86
C LYS A 208 -35.24 -16.81 -12.36
N SER A 209 -34.70 -15.69 -12.86
CA SER A 209 -34.69 -15.35 -14.29
C SER A 209 -33.45 -15.84 -15.05
N LEU A 210 -32.37 -16.19 -14.36
CA LEU A 210 -31.08 -16.55 -14.98
C LEU A 210 -30.74 -18.05 -14.96
N SER A 211 -31.61 -18.92 -14.44
CA SER A 211 -31.35 -20.37 -14.34
C SER A 211 -29.98 -20.72 -13.76
N LEU A 212 -29.48 -19.89 -12.83
CA LEU A 212 -28.28 -20.19 -12.05
C LEU A 212 -28.66 -21.17 -10.93
N PRO A 213 -27.80 -22.16 -10.59
CA PRO A 213 -28.06 -23.03 -9.46
C PRO A 213 -28.22 -22.20 -8.17
N SER A 214 -29.21 -22.56 -7.34
CA SER A 214 -29.59 -21.81 -6.13
C SER A 214 -28.39 -21.24 -5.39
N PHE A 215 -28.35 -19.90 -5.30
CA PHE A 215 -27.40 -19.16 -4.48
C PHE A 215 -27.59 -19.65 -3.03
N LYS A 216 -26.64 -20.44 -2.51
CA LYS A 216 -26.56 -20.65 -1.06
C LYS A 216 -26.26 -19.28 -0.47
N SER A 217 -27.10 -18.84 0.47
CA SER A 217 -26.90 -17.60 1.22
C SER A 217 -25.46 -17.57 1.74
N ILE A 218 -24.63 -16.68 1.19
CA ILE A 218 -23.26 -16.48 1.64
C ILE A 218 -23.39 -15.58 2.87
N VAL A 219 -23.29 -16.17 4.05
CA VAL A 219 -23.22 -15.39 5.30
C VAL A 219 -21.87 -14.66 5.29
N SER A 220 -21.85 -13.42 4.80
CA SER A 220 -20.67 -12.57 4.94
C SER A 220 -20.47 -12.27 6.44
N PHE A 221 -19.31 -12.63 6.98
CA PHE A 221 -19.00 -12.40 8.39
C PHE A 221 -18.48 -10.97 8.55
N GLN A 222 -19.30 -10.09 9.13
CA GLN A 222 -18.88 -8.74 9.52
C GLN A 222 -18.36 -8.75 10.95
N ARG A 223 -17.14 -8.25 11.16
CA ARG A 223 -16.59 -7.96 12.48
C ARG A 223 -16.39 -6.46 12.62
N THR A 224 -17.13 -5.84 13.53
CA THR A 224 -16.83 -4.47 13.96
C THR A 224 -15.71 -4.50 14.98
N ILE A 225 -14.68 -3.68 14.76
CA ILE A 225 -13.58 -3.43 15.66
C ILE A 225 -13.76 -2.02 16.22
N THR A 226 -13.66 -1.90 17.53
CA THR A 226 -13.68 -0.62 18.23
C THR A 226 -12.30 -0.42 18.81
N LEU A 227 -11.57 0.58 18.33
CA LEU A 227 -10.22 0.87 18.84
C LEU A 227 -10.27 1.64 20.15
N GLY A 228 -11.34 2.41 20.38
CA GLY A 228 -11.48 3.39 21.45
C GLY A 228 -11.97 4.72 20.87
N ALA A 229 -12.14 5.75 21.70
CA ALA A 229 -12.47 7.11 21.25
C ALA A 229 -13.75 7.25 20.38
N GLY A 230 -14.70 6.31 20.48
CA GLY A 230 -15.92 6.30 19.67
C GLY A 230 -15.72 5.76 18.23
N ASP A 231 -14.52 5.32 17.87
CA ASP A 231 -14.22 4.77 16.54
C ASP A 231 -14.82 3.37 16.34
N ARG A 232 -15.28 3.10 15.12
CA ARG A 232 -15.81 1.80 14.71
C ARG A 232 -15.31 1.47 13.30
N GLN A 233 -14.29 0.62 13.23
CA GLN A 233 -13.83 0.03 11.98
C GLN A 233 -14.64 -1.23 11.70
N VAL A 234 -15.11 -1.41 10.48
CA VAL A 234 -15.78 -2.66 10.08
C VAL A 234 -14.83 -3.46 9.21
N ILE A 235 -14.42 -4.63 9.69
CA ILE A 235 -13.75 -5.64 8.87
C ILE A 235 -14.81 -6.63 8.46
N GLN A 236 -15.18 -6.58 7.20
CA GLN A 236 -16.02 -7.60 6.61
C GLN A 236 -15.12 -8.66 5.99
N THR A 237 -15.45 -9.93 6.20
CA THR A 237 -14.85 -11.01 5.45
C THR A 237 -15.35 -10.99 4.02
N PRO A 238 -14.56 -11.52 3.10
CA PRO A 238 -14.96 -11.50 1.72
C PRO A 238 -16.37 -12.08 1.43
N ILE A 239 -17.13 -11.38 0.59
CA ILE A 239 -18.50 -11.70 0.15
C ILE A 239 -18.52 -12.86 -0.85
N SER A 240 -17.45 -13.14 -1.60
CA SER A 240 -17.44 -14.22 -2.59
C SER A 240 -16.08 -14.85 -2.83
N ASP A 241 -15.99 -16.17 -2.89
CA ASP A 241 -14.75 -16.89 -3.21
C ASP A 241 -14.29 -16.76 -4.67
N SER A 242 -15.10 -16.17 -5.55
CA SER A 242 -14.84 -16.16 -7.00
C SER A 242 -13.98 -15.00 -7.51
N LEU A 243 -13.69 -14.01 -6.68
CA LEU A 243 -12.88 -12.83 -7.03
C LEU A 243 -11.90 -12.48 -5.89
N PRO A 244 -10.89 -11.63 -6.13
CA PRO A 244 -10.03 -11.11 -5.07
C PRO A 244 -10.49 -9.73 -4.58
N VAL A 245 -10.29 -9.45 -3.28
CA VAL A 245 -10.51 -8.10 -2.72
C VAL A 245 -9.50 -7.15 -3.36
N SER A 246 -9.96 -6.22 -4.19
CA SER A 246 -9.08 -5.20 -4.79
C SER A 246 -9.42 -3.77 -4.34
N SER A 247 -10.51 -3.56 -3.61
CA SER A 247 -11.04 -2.21 -3.35
C SER A 247 -11.07 -1.41 -4.66
N CYS A 248 -10.46 -0.23 -4.69
CA CYS A 248 -10.34 0.60 -5.89
C CYS A 248 -9.05 0.44 -6.69
N SER A 249 -8.08 -0.40 -6.27
CA SER A 249 -6.75 -0.38 -6.93
C SER A 249 -6.77 -0.82 -8.37
N VAL A 250 -7.58 -1.82 -8.73
CA VAL A 250 -7.71 -2.28 -10.12
C VAL A 250 -8.26 -1.15 -10.99
N ALA A 251 -9.34 -0.49 -10.53
CA ALA A 251 -9.91 0.65 -11.24
C ALA A 251 -8.92 1.82 -11.37
N VAL A 252 -8.15 2.10 -10.32
CA VAL A 252 -7.11 3.13 -10.32
C VAL A 252 -5.99 2.80 -11.32
N LEU A 253 -5.54 1.53 -11.38
CA LEU A 253 -4.52 1.09 -12.32
C LEU A 253 -4.98 1.27 -13.78
N PHE A 254 -6.20 0.84 -14.10
CA PHE A 254 -6.81 1.06 -15.42
C PHE A 254 -6.95 2.55 -15.76
N ARG A 255 -7.30 3.39 -14.78
CA ARG A 255 -7.38 4.84 -14.97
C ARG A 255 -6.01 5.48 -15.22
N GLN A 256 -4.95 4.95 -14.60
CA GLN A 256 -3.59 5.50 -14.72
C GLN A 256 -2.91 5.09 -16.02
N LEU A 257 -3.01 3.82 -16.42
CA LEU A 257 -2.27 3.27 -17.55
C LEU A 257 -3.13 3.04 -18.80
N GLY A 258 -4.45 2.98 -18.65
CA GLY A 258 -5.36 2.60 -19.73
C GLY A 258 -5.43 1.08 -19.97
N ILE A 259 -6.48 0.64 -20.66
CA ILE A 259 -6.80 -0.78 -20.86
C ILE A 259 -5.67 -1.54 -21.53
N ILE A 260 -5.11 -0.99 -22.61
CA ILE A 260 -4.09 -1.66 -23.42
C ILE A 260 -2.85 -1.95 -22.59
N ASN A 261 -2.31 -0.95 -21.89
CA ASN A 261 -1.12 -1.08 -21.06
C ASN A 261 -1.33 -2.06 -19.90
N VAL A 262 -2.49 -2.04 -19.26
CA VAL A 262 -2.81 -3.00 -18.18
C VAL A 262 -2.88 -4.43 -18.71
N LEU A 263 -3.44 -4.65 -19.90
CA LEU A 263 -3.44 -5.98 -20.53
C LEU A 263 -2.03 -6.44 -20.90
N TYR A 264 -1.15 -5.55 -21.36
CA TYR A 264 0.27 -5.87 -21.55
C TYR A 264 0.95 -6.28 -20.24
N LEU A 265 0.73 -5.54 -19.15
CA LEU A 265 1.29 -5.88 -17.84
C LEU A 265 0.77 -7.21 -17.31
N PHE A 266 -0.52 -7.48 -17.49
CA PHE A 266 -1.12 -8.77 -17.18
C PHE A 266 -0.43 -9.90 -17.94
N CYS A 267 -0.28 -9.78 -19.27
CA CYS A 267 0.41 -10.76 -20.08
C CYS A 267 1.87 -10.91 -19.64
N ALA A 268 2.56 -9.80 -19.36
CA ALA A 268 3.95 -9.80 -18.92
C ALA A 268 4.13 -10.56 -17.60
N ALA A 269 3.16 -10.44 -16.68
CA ALA A 269 3.19 -11.16 -15.41
C ALA A 269 2.91 -12.65 -15.59
N LEU A 270 2.00 -13.02 -16.52
CA LEU A 270 1.72 -14.41 -16.86
C LEU A 270 2.88 -15.10 -17.58
N THR A 271 3.68 -14.35 -18.35
CA THR A 271 4.88 -14.85 -19.02
C THR A 271 6.15 -14.61 -18.21
N GLU A 272 6.01 -14.35 -16.90
CA GLU A 272 7.11 -14.29 -15.93
C GLU A 272 8.20 -13.27 -16.29
N HIS A 273 7.84 -12.09 -16.81
CA HIS A 273 8.80 -10.99 -17.01
C HIS A 273 9.05 -10.19 -15.74
N LYS A 274 10.15 -9.43 -15.75
CA LYS A 274 10.46 -8.40 -14.75
C LYS A 274 9.59 -7.17 -15.01
N ILE A 275 8.77 -6.80 -14.04
CA ILE A 275 7.87 -5.66 -14.11
C ILE A 275 8.25 -4.66 -13.02
N LEU A 276 8.53 -3.43 -13.44
CA LEU A 276 8.83 -2.31 -12.56
C LEU A 276 7.74 -1.26 -12.67
N PHE A 277 7.08 -0.93 -11.57
CA PHE A 277 6.23 0.26 -11.46
C PHE A 277 7.05 1.45 -10.99
N LEU A 278 6.92 2.58 -11.67
CA LEU A 278 7.65 3.81 -11.37
C LEU A 278 6.66 4.93 -11.03
N SER A 279 6.85 5.59 -9.88
CA SER A 279 6.01 6.72 -9.45
C SER A 279 6.68 7.53 -8.35
N SER A 280 6.37 8.82 -8.29
CA SER A 280 6.69 9.68 -7.15
C SER A 280 5.88 9.34 -5.89
N SER A 281 4.76 8.63 -6.03
CA SER A 281 3.85 8.28 -4.92
C SER A 281 3.98 6.82 -4.51
N TYR A 282 4.44 6.60 -3.28
CA TYR A 282 4.53 5.26 -2.70
C TYR A 282 3.19 4.52 -2.65
N GLN A 283 2.11 5.24 -2.33
CA GLN A 283 0.79 4.63 -2.33
C GLN A 283 0.40 4.11 -3.73
N ARG A 284 0.69 4.86 -4.80
CA ARG A 284 0.40 4.41 -6.18
C ARG A 284 1.21 3.17 -6.54
N LEU A 285 2.47 3.08 -6.10
CA LEU A 285 3.28 1.87 -6.29
C LEU A 285 2.66 0.65 -5.59
N SER A 286 2.33 0.77 -4.29
CA SER A 286 1.67 -0.30 -3.53
C SER A 286 0.37 -0.75 -4.19
N ASP A 287 -0.50 0.20 -4.56
CA ASP A 287 -1.81 -0.08 -5.15
C ASP A 287 -1.68 -0.72 -6.54
N ALA A 288 -0.75 -0.26 -7.39
CA ALA A 288 -0.53 -0.82 -8.72
C ALA A 288 -0.03 -2.27 -8.66
N CYS A 289 0.95 -2.57 -7.80
CA CYS A 289 1.43 -3.93 -7.58
C CYS A 289 0.31 -4.86 -7.09
N ARG A 290 -0.48 -4.40 -6.11
CA ARG A 290 -1.63 -5.14 -5.58
C ARG A 290 -2.73 -5.35 -6.63
N ALA A 291 -3.00 -4.34 -7.46
CA ALA A 291 -3.95 -4.43 -8.57
C ALA A 291 -3.53 -5.47 -9.61
N LEU A 292 -2.26 -5.49 -10.01
CA LEU A 292 -1.75 -6.48 -10.97
C LEU A 292 -1.93 -7.90 -10.43
N LEU A 293 -1.59 -8.15 -9.16
CA LEU A 293 -1.84 -9.45 -8.53
C LEU A 293 -3.33 -9.82 -8.46
N ALA A 294 -4.21 -8.84 -8.21
CA ALA A 294 -5.66 -9.08 -8.21
C ALA A 294 -6.17 -9.48 -9.62
N ILE A 295 -5.65 -8.85 -10.67
CA ILE A 295 -6.04 -9.19 -12.06
C ILE A 295 -5.57 -10.61 -12.43
N MET A 296 -4.48 -11.10 -11.84
CA MET A 296 -3.97 -12.47 -12.06
C MET A 296 -4.80 -13.57 -11.39
N PHE A 297 -5.77 -13.25 -10.54
CA PHE A 297 -6.58 -14.25 -9.85
C PHE A 297 -7.24 -15.24 -10.85
N PRO A 298 -7.25 -16.56 -10.57
CA PRO A 298 -6.86 -17.23 -9.32
C PRO A 298 -5.39 -17.67 -9.25
N LEU A 299 -4.54 -17.21 -10.19
CA LEU A 299 -3.13 -17.57 -10.21
C LEU A 299 -2.37 -16.91 -9.06
N LYS A 300 -1.41 -17.64 -8.50
CA LYS A 300 -0.54 -17.15 -7.42
C LYS A 300 0.80 -16.75 -8.00
N TYR A 301 1.19 -15.52 -7.72
CA TYR A 301 2.52 -15.02 -8.04
C TYR A 301 3.53 -15.49 -7.00
N SER A 302 4.55 -16.24 -7.45
CA SER A 302 5.52 -16.93 -6.58
C SER A 302 6.94 -16.38 -6.67
N PHE A 303 7.17 -15.32 -7.45
CA PHE A 303 8.48 -14.68 -7.58
C PHE A 303 8.60 -13.46 -6.66
N THR A 304 9.71 -12.73 -6.80
CA THR A 304 10.03 -11.54 -6.00
C THR A 304 8.94 -10.48 -6.12
N TYR A 305 8.34 -10.12 -4.98
CA TYR A 305 7.29 -9.12 -4.89
C TYR A 305 7.68 -8.05 -3.86
N VAL A 306 8.06 -6.86 -4.33
CA VAL A 306 8.51 -5.75 -3.48
C VAL A 306 7.82 -4.46 -3.95
N PRO A 307 6.60 -4.17 -3.48
CA PRO A 307 5.81 -3.04 -3.99
C PRO A 307 6.48 -1.69 -3.84
N ILE A 308 7.40 -1.55 -2.90
CA ILE A 308 8.23 -0.37 -2.72
C ILE A 308 9.63 -0.84 -2.37
N LEU A 309 10.57 -0.70 -3.31
CA LEU A 309 11.98 -1.02 -3.13
C LEU A 309 12.74 0.21 -2.60
N PRO A 310 13.39 0.12 -1.44
CA PRO A 310 14.28 1.18 -0.94
C PRO A 310 15.47 1.43 -1.87
N GLY A 311 15.93 2.68 -1.96
CA GLY A 311 17.09 3.06 -2.78
C GLY A 311 18.36 2.26 -2.48
N LYS A 312 18.57 1.89 -1.21
CA LYS A 312 19.71 1.06 -0.77
C LYS A 312 19.71 -0.37 -1.34
N LEU A 313 18.60 -0.81 -1.93
CA LEU A 313 18.41 -2.16 -2.46
C LEU A 313 18.18 -2.18 -3.98
N LEU A 314 18.52 -1.10 -4.70
CA LEU A 314 18.34 -1.02 -6.16
C LEU A 314 19.09 -2.11 -6.93
N GLU A 315 20.15 -2.68 -6.36
CA GLU A 315 20.89 -3.81 -6.95
C GLU A 315 20.00 -5.04 -7.23
N VAL A 316 18.88 -5.18 -6.49
CA VAL A 316 17.90 -6.27 -6.70
C VAL A 316 17.29 -6.23 -8.10
N LEU A 317 17.22 -5.06 -8.74
CA LEU A 317 16.67 -4.89 -10.08
C LEU A 317 17.48 -5.63 -11.16
N SER A 318 18.77 -5.86 -10.92
CA SER A 318 19.65 -6.61 -11.83
C SER A 318 19.59 -8.12 -11.65
N THR A 319 18.81 -8.63 -10.68
CA THR A 319 18.68 -10.08 -10.45
C THR A 319 18.08 -10.78 -11.69
N PRO A 320 18.47 -12.02 -12.02
CA PRO A 320 18.01 -12.69 -13.24
C PRO A 320 16.57 -13.23 -13.13
N THR A 321 16.00 -13.25 -11.93
CA THR A 321 14.68 -13.81 -11.66
C THR A 321 13.57 -12.81 -12.00
N PRO A 322 12.37 -13.29 -12.41
CA PRO A 322 11.19 -12.45 -12.55
C PRO A 322 10.89 -11.70 -11.25
N PHE A 323 10.31 -10.51 -11.37
CA PHE A 323 9.88 -9.73 -10.22
C PHE A 323 8.73 -8.78 -10.56
N ILE A 324 7.97 -8.40 -9.54
CA ILE A 324 7.08 -7.24 -9.55
C ILE A 324 7.58 -6.29 -8.46
N ILE A 325 8.15 -5.16 -8.88
CA ILE A 325 8.78 -4.20 -7.98
C ILE A 325 8.25 -2.80 -8.25
N GLY A 326 8.03 -2.00 -7.20
CA GLY A 326 7.79 -0.57 -7.33
C GLY A 326 9.00 0.25 -6.89
N VAL A 327 9.35 1.28 -7.66
CA VAL A 327 10.49 2.17 -7.39
C VAL A 327 10.02 3.62 -7.41
N ASN A 328 10.55 4.44 -6.48
CA ASN A 328 10.28 5.87 -6.48
C ASN A 328 10.87 6.52 -7.74
N SER A 329 10.14 7.44 -8.38
CA SER A 329 10.60 8.11 -9.60
C SER A 329 11.84 8.99 -9.40
N PHE A 330 12.24 9.28 -8.15
CA PHE A 330 13.54 9.84 -7.80
C PHE A 330 14.71 9.02 -8.38
N PHE A 331 14.60 7.69 -8.41
CA PHE A 331 15.63 6.78 -8.94
C PHE A 331 15.42 6.41 -10.42
N ARG A 332 14.75 7.29 -11.19
CA ARG A 332 14.43 7.01 -12.60
C ARG A 332 15.67 6.75 -13.44
N SER A 333 16.75 7.52 -13.23
CA SER A 333 17.98 7.41 -14.00
C SER A 333 18.57 6.00 -13.92
N GLU A 334 18.60 5.42 -12.73
CA GLU A 334 19.08 4.06 -12.46
C GLU A 334 18.17 3.01 -13.11
N THR A 335 16.85 3.22 -13.09
CA THR A 335 15.90 2.27 -13.71
C THR A 335 15.93 2.26 -15.23
N GLN A 336 16.33 3.36 -15.88
CA GLN A 336 16.39 3.46 -17.35
C GLN A 336 17.53 2.67 -17.97
N GLU A 337 18.54 2.30 -17.19
CA GLU A 337 19.67 1.46 -17.63
C GLU A 337 19.30 -0.04 -17.73
N LEU A 338 18.12 -0.43 -17.22
CA LEU A 338 17.67 -1.81 -17.21
C LEU A 338 17.17 -2.24 -18.58
N LEU A 339 17.88 -3.18 -19.20
CA LEU A 339 17.61 -3.62 -20.57
C LEU A 339 16.56 -4.75 -20.65
N ASP A 340 16.20 -5.39 -19.55
CA ASP A 340 15.33 -6.57 -19.53
C ASP A 340 14.10 -6.42 -18.62
N VAL A 341 13.75 -5.17 -18.28
CA VAL A 341 12.67 -4.83 -17.34
C VAL A 341 11.57 -4.05 -18.05
N VAL A 342 10.33 -4.52 -17.94
CA VAL A 342 9.14 -3.79 -18.40
C VAL A 342 8.82 -2.69 -17.40
N ILE A 343 8.88 -1.43 -17.81
CA ILE A 343 8.71 -0.27 -16.92
C ILE A 343 7.33 0.36 -17.15
N ALA A 344 6.49 0.33 -16.11
CA ALA A 344 5.20 1.01 -16.06
C ALA A 344 5.32 2.33 -15.28
N ASP A 345 5.37 3.45 -16.00
CA ASP A 345 5.39 4.79 -15.43
C ASP A 345 3.96 5.24 -15.09
N LEU A 346 3.62 5.18 -13.80
CA LEU A 346 2.30 5.55 -13.28
C LEU A 346 2.08 7.07 -13.23
N ASP A 347 3.15 7.87 -13.33
CA ASP A 347 3.08 9.33 -13.37
C ASP A 347 2.83 9.80 -14.81
N GLY A 348 3.52 9.18 -15.77
CA GLY A 348 3.38 9.46 -17.20
C GLY A 348 2.24 8.71 -17.89
N GLY A 349 1.70 7.65 -17.30
CA GLY A 349 0.64 6.83 -17.89
C GLY A 349 1.14 5.94 -19.05
N THR A 350 2.40 5.50 -19.00
CA THR A 350 3.05 4.76 -20.10
C THR A 350 3.65 3.44 -19.64
N VAL A 351 3.77 2.50 -20.57
CA VAL A 351 4.50 1.23 -20.37
C VAL A 351 5.58 1.14 -21.44
N THR A 352 6.83 0.98 -21.01
CA THR A 352 8.00 0.81 -21.86
C THR A 352 8.45 -0.64 -21.82
N ILE A 353 8.56 -1.26 -22.99
CA ILE A 353 9.01 -2.64 -23.16
C ILE A 353 10.38 -2.58 -23.85
N PRO A 354 11.44 -3.11 -23.24
CA PRO A 354 12.76 -3.16 -23.87
C PRO A 354 12.78 -4.03 -25.12
N GLU A 355 13.67 -3.72 -26.07
CA GLU A 355 13.73 -4.40 -27.38
C GLU A 355 13.99 -5.92 -27.29
N CYS A 356 14.71 -6.37 -26.26
CA CYS A 356 15.01 -7.79 -26.07
C CYS A 356 13.93 -8.55 -25.30
N VAL A 357 12.85 -7.88 -24.90
CA VAL A 357 11.72 -8.48 -24.16
C VAL A 357 10.54 -8.69 -25.13
N HIS A 358 10.13 -9.94 -25.28
CA HIS A 358 8.96 -10.29 -26.09
C HIS A 358 7.84 -10.82 -25.20
N ILE A 359 6.76 -10.04 -25.06
CA ILE A 359 5.57 -10.42 -24.29
C ILE A 359 4.56 -11.07 -25.24
N SER A 360 4.23 -12.33 -24.98
CA SER A 360 3.15 -13.02 -25.69
C SER A 360 1.79 -12.51 -25.23
N LEU A 361 1.06 -11.85 -26.12
CA LEU A 361 -0.29 -11.36 -25.85
C LEU A 361 -1.32 -12.50 -25.79
N LEU A 362 -2.49 -12.19 -25.21
CA LEU A 362 -3.65 -13.07 -25.29
C LEU A 362 -4.01 -13.38 -26.75
N PRO A 363 -4.29 -14.65 -27.09
CA PRO A 363 -4.70 -15.00 -28.44
C PRO A 363 -6.11 -14.50 -28.73
N ASP A 364 -6.40 -14.22 -30.00
CA ASP A 364 -7.78 -14.02 -30.44
C ASP A 364 -8.60 -15.32 -30.35
N PRO A 365 -9.91 -15.24 -30.04
CA PRO A 365 -10.72 -14.02 -29.88
C PRO A 365 -10.70 -13.41 -28.47
N LEU A 366 -9.93 -13.98 -27.52
CA LEU A 366 -9.97 -13.57 -26.11
C LEU A 366 -9.53 -12.13 -25.94
N LEU A 367 -8.45 -11.71 -26.60
CA LEU A 367 -7.94 -10.34 -26.52
C LEU A 367 -9.02 -9.31 -26.89
N HIS A 368 -9.64 -9.48 -28.06
CA HIS A 368 -10.69 -8.58 -28.54
C HIS A 368 -11.90 -8.57 -27.60
N GLN A 369 -12.34 -9.73 -27.12
CA GLN A 369 -13.48 -9.84 -26.19
C GLN A 369 -13.19 -9.13 -24.86
N THR A 370 -12.00 -9.33 -24.29
CA THR A 370 -11.57 -8.68 -23.06
C THR A 370 -11.49 -7.16 -23.23
N GLN A 371 -10.88 -6.66 -24.32
CA GLN A 371 -10.81 -5.23 -24.60
C GLN A 371 -12.21 -4.61 -24.73
N THR A 372 -13.12 -5.26 -25.45
CA THR A 372 -14.50 -4.80 -25.61
C THR A 372 -15.20 -4.74 -24.25
N ALA A 373 -15.08 -5.79 -23.43
CA ALA A 373 -15.69 -5.85 -22.11
C ALA A 373 -15.18 -4.77 -21.15
N LEU A 374 -13.90 -4.40 -21.23
CA LEU A 374 -13.29 -3.37 -20.39
C LEU A 374 -13.58 -1.94 -20.86
N SER A 375 -14.05 -1.78 -22.11
CA SER A 375 -14.33 -0.48 -22.73
C SER A 375 -15.79 -0.05 -22.64
N MET A 376 -16.69 -0.98 -22.25
CA MET A 376 -18.11 -0.74 -21.97
C MET A 376 -18.29 -0.29 -20.52
#